data_AF-B0RSB7-F1
#
_entry.id   AF-B0RSB7-F1
#
_cell.length_a   1.000
_cell.length_b   1.000
_cell.length_c   1.000
_cell.angle_alpha   90.00
_cell.angle_beta   90.00
_cell.angle_gamma   90.00
#
_symmetry.space_group_name_H-M   'P 1'
#
loop_
_entity.id
_entity.type
_entity.pdbx_description
1 polymer ?
#
loop_
_entity_poly.entity_id
_entity_poly.type
_entity_poly.pdbx_seq_one_letter_code
_entity_poly.pdbx_strand_id
1 'polypeptide(L)'
;MSTEFRPLIEVLRELKALALKKASGFLFVVTEENHSCIIRINAGQIEEVVFRMLRNDEAVQRLTMVGAAKARFQVDPGAGMGKPSLLSEDSRQWLMGGFEQDLGGAPAPVRAPVAAAPVPAPAAASAAPTASAPASVGSGAAPDEAVRQALEKVALNYLGPIAGMLCDEAWDASSDIEQVLSQLAANLATPQEAQKFMTDARVALAKVR
;
A
#
# COMPACT_ATOMS: atom_id res chain seq x y z
N MET A 1 18.74 -28.89 1.72
CA MET A 1 18.13 -28.52 0.43
C MET A 1 16.70 -28.10 0.71
N SER A 2 16.38 -26.82 0.55
CA SER A 2 15.03 -26.31 0.73
C SER A 2 14.72 -25.51 -0.54
N THR A 3 14.23 -26.23 -1.56
CA THR A 3 14.11 -25.76 -2.95
C THR A 3 12.69 -25.27 -3.25
N GLU A 4 11.94 -24.84 -2.23
CA GLU A 4 10.55 -24.44 -2.37
C GLU A 4 10.44 -22.93 -2.33
N PHE A 5 9.58 -22.38 -3.20
CA PHE A 5 9.23 -20.97 -3.17
C PHE A 5 8.42 -20.72 -1.90
N ARG A 6 8.98 -19.91 -1.01
CA ARG A 6 8.33 -19.51 0.24
C ARG A 6 7.86 -18.07 0.09
N PRO A 7 6.81 -17.64 0.80
CA PRO A 7 6.37 -16.25 0.75
C PRO A 7 7.53 -15.36 1.22
N LEU A 8 7.69 -14.20 0.59
CA LEU A 8 8.85 -13.32 0.81
C LEU A 8 9.05 -12.97 2.29
N ILE A 9 7.95 -12.81 3.03
CA ILE A 9 7.93 -12.59 4.49
C ILE A 9 8.79 -13.61 5.25
N GLU A 10 8.75 -14.89 4.87
CA GLU A 10 9.51 -15.95 5.53
C GLU A 10 11.00 -15.90 5.16
N VAL A 11 11.30 -15.53 3.91
CA VAL A 11 12.67 -15.29 3.45
C VAL A 11 13.29 -14.11 4.20
N LEU A 12 12.55 -13.02 4.37
CA LEU A 12 13.00 -11.83 5.10
C LEU A 12 13.10 -12.09 6.60
N ARG A 13 12.22 -12.92 7.18
CA ARG A 13 12.35 -13.40 8.57
C ARG A 13 13.66 -14.18 8.77
N GLU A 14 14.03 -15.02 7.80
CA GLU A 14 15.30 -15.76 7.81
C GLU A 14 16.49 -14.79 7.69
N LEU A 15 16.42 -13.80 6.80
CA LEU A 15 17.41 -12.73 6.67
C LEU A 15 17.60 -11.97 7.99
N LYS A 16 16.51 -11.57 8.65
CA LYS A 16 16.52 -10.91 9.96
C LYS A 16 17.15 -11.79 11.03
N ALA A 17 16.85 -13.09 11.06
CA ALA A 17 17.46 -14.02 12.00
C ALA A 17 18.97 -14.17 11.78
N LEU A 18 19.43 -14.16 10.52
CA LEU A 18 20.86 -14.16 10.17
C LEU A 18 21.55 -12.86 10.59
N ALA A 19 20.86 -11.72 10.40
CA ALA A 19 21.35 -10.41 10.83
C ALA A 19 21.52 -10.36 12.36
N LEU A 20 20.53 -10.84 13.12
CA LEU A 20 20.59 -10.93 14.59
C LEU A 20 21.72 -11.84 15.09
N LYS A 21 22.02 -12.91 14.36
CA LYS A 21 23.16 -13.82 14.65
C LYS A 21 24.51 -13.23 14.27
N LYS A 22 24.56 -11.99 13.76
CA LYS A 22 25.76 -11.34 13.24
C LYS A 22 26.47 -12.17 12.17
N ALA A 23 25.69 -12.91 11.36
CA ALA A 23 26.26 -13.71 10.29
C ALA A 23 26.83 -12.81 9.19
N SER A 24 27.89 -13.29 8.54
CA SER A 24 28.49 -12.65 7.37
C SER A 24 28.40 -13.58 6.17
N GLY A 25 27.96 -13.05 5.03
CA GLY A 25 27.80 -13.83 3.81
C GLY A 25 26.86 -13.19 2.80
N PHE A 26 26.40 -14.02 1.88
CA PHE A 26 25.50 -13.63 0.79
C PHE A 26 24.22 -14.44 0.86
N LEU A 27 23.08 -13.76 0.83
CA LEU A 27 21.77 -14.38 0.68
C LEU A 27 21.35 -14.25 -0.79
N PHE A 28 21.33 -15.39 -1.48
CA PHE A 28 20.85 -15.48 -2.85
C PHE A 28 19.36 -15.79 -2.83
N VAL A 29 18.57 -14.85 -3.32
CA VAL A 29 17.13 -14.94 -3.42
C VAL A 29 16.75 -15.08 -4.89
N VAL A 30 15.92 -16.06 -5.24
CA VAL A 30 15.37 -16.22 -6.60
C VAL A 30 13.86 -16.17 -6.50
N THR A 31 13.26 -15.17 -7.13
CA THR A 31 11.81 -14.98 -7.14
C THR A 31 11.11 -15.99 -8.04
N GLU A 32 9.79 -16.12 -7.89
CA GLU A 32 8.94 -16.93 -8.78
C GLU A 32 9.06 -16.52 -10.26
N GLU A 33 9.26 -15.22 -10.52
CA GLU A 33 9.51 -14.65 -11.86
C GLU A 33 10.94 -14.92 -12.39
N ASN A 34 11.72 -15.76 -11.71
CA ASN A 34 13.12 -16.05 -12.03
C ASN A 34 14.06 -14.84 -11.91
N HIS A 35 13.71 -13.84 -11.08
CA HIS A 35 14.60 -12.73 -10.81
C HIS A 35 15.59 -13.10 -9.71
N SER A 36 16.88 -12.90 -9.98
CA SER A 36 17.95 -13.07 -8.99
C SER A 36 18.13 -11.81 -8.15
N CYS A 37 18.06 -11.98 -6.84
CA CYS A 37 18.38 -10.98 -5.84
C CYS A 37 19.53 -11.48 -4.96
N ILE A 38 20.49 -10.62 -4.68
CA ILE A 38 21.65 -10.93 -3.85
C ILE A 38 21.70 -9.89 -2.75
N ILE A 39 21.60 -10.35 -1.51
CA ILE A 39 21.69 -9.52 -0.32
C ILE A 39 22.98 -9.86 0.39
N ARG A 40 23.83 -8.86 0.59
CA ARG A 40 25.09 -9.01 1.31
C ARG A 40 24.92 -8.59 2.75
N ILE A 41 25.38 -9.44 3.66
CA ILE A 41 25.35 -9.22 5.10
C ILE A 41 26.78 -9.31 5.63
N ASN A 42 27.19 -8.33 6.44
CA ASN A 42 28.45 -8.35 7.16
C ASN A 42 28.22 -8.11 8.65
N ALA A 43 28.62 -9.05 9.50
CA ALA A 43 28.50 -8.96 10.97
C ALA A 43 27.09 -8.56 11.45
N GLY A 44 26.06 -8.94 10.70
CA GLY A 44 24.66 -8.60 10.96
C GLY A 44 24.16 -7.30 10.33
N GLN A 45 25.00 -6.57 9.60
CA GLN A 45 24.61 -5.37 8.84
C GLN A 45 24.41 -5.72 7.37
N ILE A 46 23.32 -5.24 6.79
CA ILE A 46 23.06 -5.39 5.36
C ILE A 46 23.80 -4.27 4.64
N GLU A 47 24.82 -4.63 3.86
CA GLU A 47 25.69 -3.66 3.20
C GLU A 47 25.24 -3.33 1.77
N GLU A 48 24.69 -4.32 1.08
CA GLU A 48 24.33 -4.20 -0.34
C GLU A 48 23.16 -5.13 -0.66
N VAL A 49 22.25 -4.62 -1.50
CA VAL A 49 21.14 -5.39 -2.06
C VAL A 49 21.17 -5.19 -3.56
N VAL A 50 21.16 -6.27 -4.33
CA VAL A 50 21.14 -6.21 -5.80
C VAL A 50 19.99 -7.05 -6.29
N PHE A 51 19.06 -6.46 -7.02
CA PHE A 51 17.93 -7.16 -7.62
C PHE A 51 18.01 -6.99 -9.14
N ARG A 52 18.35 -8.06 -9.86
CA ARG A 52 18.50 -8.05 -11.33
C ARG A 52 19.48 -6.97 -11.83
N MET A 53 18.99 -5.78 -12.20
CA MET A 53 19.79 -4.61 -12.63
C MET A 53 19.72 -3.45 -11.63
N LEU A 54 18.87 -3.55 -10.62
CA LEU A 54 18.64 -2.53 -9.59
C LEU A 54 19.53 -2.79 -8.38
N ARG A 55 19.87 -1.71 -7.67
CA ARG A 55 20.75 -1.77 -6.50
C ARG A 55 20.14 -0.99 -5.34
N ASN A 56 20.45 -1.44 -4.13
CA ASN A 56 20.10 -0.81 -2.86
C ASN A 56 18.60 -0.52 -2.75
N ASP A 57 18.22 0.74 -2.68
CA ASP A 57 16.84 1.18 -2.44
C ASP A 57 15.87 0.69 -3.52
N GLU A 58 16.22 0.84 -4.80
CA GLU A 58 15.40 0.35 -5.92
C GLU A 58 15.23 -1.18 -5.88
N ALA A 59 16.26 -1.89 -5.40
CA ALA A 59 16.20 -3.34 -5.25
C ALA A 59 15.27 -3.75 -4.09
N VAL A 60 15.27 -2.99 -2.99
CA VAL A 60 14.35 -3.19 -1.87
C VAL A 60 12.91 -2.86 -2.26
N GLN A 61 12.69 -1.77 -3.00
CA GLN A 61 11.38 -1.41 -3.52
C GLN A 61 10.81 -2.48 -4.46
N ARG A 62 11.65 -3.09 -5.31
CA ARG A 62 11.18 -4.24 -6.12
C ARG A 62 10.94 -5.48 -5.29
N LEU A 63 11.69 -5.68 -4.22
CA LEU A 63 11.49 -6.80 -3.32
C LEU A 63 10.08 -6.76 -2.70
N THR A 64 9.55 -5.58 -2.34
CA THR A 64 8.19 -5.47 -1.75
C THR A 64 7.07 -5.97 -2.68
N MET A 65 7.31 -5.96 -4.00
CA MET A 65 6.35 -6.42 -5.01
C MET A 65 6.42 -7.94 -5.26
N VAL A 66 7.38 -8.66 -4.65
CA VAL A 66 7.57 -10.09 -4.86
C VAL A 66 6.68 -10.88 -3.89
N GLY A 67 5.82 -11.73 -4.43
CA GLY A 67 4.98 -12.62 -3.62
C GLY A 67 5.78 -13.77 -3.00
N ALA A 68 6.42 -14.58 -3.83
CA ALA A 68 7.20 -15.74 -3.38
C ALA A 68 8.63 -15.75 -3.93
N ALA A 69 9.56 -16.18 -3.08
CA ALA A 69 10.95 -16.36 -3.44
C ALA A 69 11.56 -17.57 -2.71
N LYS A 70 12.58 -18.17 -3.33
CA LYS A 70 13.48 -19.09 -2.63
C LYS A 70 14.70 -18.31 -2.19
N ALA A 71 15.23 -18.64 -1.02
CA ALA A 71 16.45 -18.04 -0.52
C ALA A 71 17.47 -19.12 -0.18
N ARG A 72 18.74 -18.78 -0.41
CA ARG A 72 19.88 -19.61 -0.05
C ARG A 72 20.95 -18.72 0.55
N PHE A 73 21.21 -18.94 1.83
CA PHE A 73 22.32 -18.28 2.50
C PHE A 73 23.62 -19.04 2.23
N GLN A 74 24.65 -18.29 1.83
CA GLN A 74 26.02 -18.76 1.72
C GLN A 74 26.86 -17.94 2.70
N VAL A 75 27.35 -18.61 3.74
CA VAL A 75 28.28 -18.01 4.71
C VAL A 75 29.57 -17.68 3.96
N ASP A 76 30.00 -16.43 4.07
CA ASP A 76 31.30 -15.99 3.58
C ASP A 76 31.91 -15.05 4.63
N PRO A 77 32.92 -15.51 5.39
CA PRO A 77 33.53 -14.71 6.46
C PRO A 77 34.34 -13.52 5.93
N GLY A 78 34.63 -13.46 4.62
CA GLY A 78 35.26 -12.34 3.93
C GLY A 78 34.28 -11.32 3.35
N ALA A 79 32.98 -11.57 3.41
CA ALA A 79 31.94 -10.73 2.85
C ALA A 79 31.80 -9.45 3.68
N GLY A 80 32.66 -8.46 3.44
CA GLY A 80 32.52 -7.12 4.04
C GLY A 80 33.81 -6.32 4.17
N MET A 81 34.96 -6.85 3.74
CA MET A 81 36.20 -6.09 3.83
C MET A 81 36.20 -4.93 2.81
N GLY A 82 35.80 -3.75 3.29
CA GLY A 82 36.16 -2.47 2.70
C GLY A 82 35.16 -1.80 1.75
N LYS A 83 33.86 -2.13 1.80
CA LYS A 83 32.86 -1.44 0.95
C LYS A 83 31.83 -0.73 1.84
N PRO A 84 31.70 0.61 1.77
CA PRO A 84 30.69 1.31 2.55
C PRO A 84 29.29 0.82 2.15
N SER A 85 28.40 0.70 3.13
CA SER A 85 27.00 0.39 2.87
C SER A 85 26.40 1.47 1.98
N LEU A 86 25.91 1.09 0.80
CA LEU A 86 25.25 2.00 -0.15
C LEU A 86 23.72 1.99 0.03
N LEU A 87 23.24 1.29 1.05
CA LEU A 87 21.83 1.19 1.40
C LEU A 87 21.43 2.33 2.35
N SER A 88 20.33 3.01 2.02
CA SER A 88 19.74 4.05 2.86
C SER A 88 19.31 3.48 4.22
N GLU A 89 19.28 4.34 5.24
CA GLU A 89 18.87 3.93 6.60
C GLU A 89 17.43 3.39 6.64
N ASP A 90 16.53 3.97 5.84
CA ASP A 90 15.13 3.54 5.72
C ASP A 90 15.01 2.11 5.18
N SER A 91 15.66 1.81 4.04
CA SER A 91 15.63 0.46 3.45
C SER A 91 16.38 -0.58 4.31
N ARG A 92 17.39 -0.16 5.09
CA ARG A 92 18.01 -1.03 6.13
C ARG A 92 17.00 -1.36 7.23
N GLN A 93 16.32 -0.35 7.77
CA GLN A 93 15.31 -0.54 8.81
C GLN A 93 14.14 -1.39 8.30
N TRP A 94 13.75 -1.21 7.04
CA TRP A 94 12.73 -2.03 6.40
C TRP A 94 13.14 -3.51 6.37
N LEU A 95 14.35 -3.84 5.90
CA LEU A 95 14.86 -5.23 5.87
C LEU A 95 15.08 -5.84 7.26
N MET A 96 15.28 -5.01 8.29
CA MET A 96 15.46 -5.48 9.67
C MET A 96 14.13 -5.73 10.41
N GLY A 97 12.99 -5.35 9.83
CA GLY A 97 11.68 -5.66 10.43
C GLY A 97 10.51 -4.82 9.92
N GLY A 98 10.74 -3.74 9.17
CA GLY A 98 9.65 -3.00 8.53
C GLY A 98 8.86 -3.83 7.51
N PHE A 99 9.50 -4.82 6.87
CA PHE A 99 8.85 -5.73 5.93
C PHE A 99 7.69 -6.54 6.56
N GLU A 100 7.69 -6.77 7.87
CA GLU A 100 6.60 -7.49 8.56
C GLU A 100 5.30 -6.66 8.56
N GLN A 101 5.39 -5.33 8.54
CA GLN A 101 4.24 -4.42 8.46
C GLN A 101 3.70 -4.32 7.02
N ASP A 102 4.59 -4.39 6.03
CA ASP A 102 4.27 -4.20 4.61
C ASP A 102 3.76 -5.48 3.96
N LEU A 103 4.41 -6.63 4.21
CA LEU A 103 4.11 -7.92 3.59
C LEU A 103 3.27 -8.85 4.49
N GLY A 104 3.31 -8.65 5.81
CA GLY A 104 2.77 -9.58 6.80
C GLY A 104 1.31 -9.36 7.16
N GLY A 105 0.52 -8.72 6.31
CA GLY A 105 -0.85 -8.28 6.60
C GLY A 105 -1.73 -9.35 7.26
N ALA A 106 -1.77 -9.34 8.60
CA ALA A 106 -3.01 -9.52 9.32
C ALA A 106 -3.73 -8.17 9.31
N PRO A 107 -5.05 -8.14 9.06
CA PRO A 107 -5.79 -6.89 9.13
C PRO A 107 -5.87 -6.39 10.58
N ALA A 108 -5.72 -5.06 10.69
CA ALA A 108 -6.33 -4.16 11.68
C ALA A 108 -5.70 -4.05 13.09
N PRO A 109 -5.80 -2.87 13.76
CA PRO A 109 -6.67 -1.73 13.43
C PRO A 109 -5.95 -0.39 13.25
N VAL A 110 -6.70 0.53 12.65
CA VAL A 110 -6.69 1.97 12.98
C VAL A 110 -6.12 2.24 14.38
N ARG A 111 -5.23 3.24 14.48
CA ARG A 111 -4.90 3.88 15.77
C ARG A 111 -6.21 4.22 16.48
N ALA A 112 -6.55 3.43 17.51
CA ALA A 112 -7.62 3.76 18.42
C ALA A 112 -7.23 5.05 19.17
N PRO A 113 -8.09 6.08 19.23
CA PRO A 113 -7.93 7.15 20.18
C PRO A 113 -8.07 6.55 21.59
N VAL A 114 -7.09 6.87 22.43
CA VAL A 114 -7.09 6.58 23.86
C VAL A 114 -8.27 7.26 24.56
N ALA A 115 -8.76 6.57 25.60
CA ALA A 115 -9.70 6.98 26.65
C ALA A 115 -11.21 6.71 26.39
N ALA A 116 -11.65 5.53 26.83
CA ALA A 116 -13.00 5.32 27.34
C ALA A 116 -12.95 5.10 28.87
N ALA A 117 -13.78 5.83 29.59
CA ALA A 117 -14.26 5.53 30.95
C ALA A 117 -15.74 6.00 31.04
N PRO A 118 -16.59 5.35 31.86
CA PRO A 118 -17.88 4.81 31.39
C PRO A 118 -19.13 5.39 32.07
N VAL A 119 -20.30 4.80 31.71
CA VAL A 119 -21.64 4.74 32.37
C VAL A 119 -22.73 5.72 31.90
N PRO A 120 -24.04 5.42 32.10
CA PRO A 120 -24.82 4.28 31.56
C PRO A 120 -26.16 4.75 30.93
N ALA A 121 -26.93 3.81 30.37
CA ALA A 121 -28.28 4.02 29.84
C ALA A 121 -29.28 4.60 30.89
N PRO A 122 -30.36 5.26 30.43
CA PRO A 122 -31.66 4.65 30.70
C PRO A 122 -32.66 4.68 29.52
N ALA A 123 -33.72 3.94 29.77
CA ALA A 123 -34.77 3.42 28.91
C ALA A 123 -35.79 4.41 28.33
N ALA A 124 -36.44 3.92 27.26
CA ALA A 124 -37.87 4.00 26.93
C ALA A 124 -38.53 5.36 26.65
N ALA A 125 -39.10 5.52 25.45
CA ALA A 125 -40.52 5.24 25.16
C ALA A 125 -40.95 5.83 23.81
N SER A 126 -41.78 5.06 23.08
CA SER A 126 -42.80 5.42 22.09
C SER A 126 -42.73 6.74 21.32
N ALA A 127 -42.76 6.63 19.98
CA ALA A 127 -43.99 6.77 19.19
C ALA A 127 -43.67 6.90 17.69
N ALA A 128 -44.22 6.00 16.87
CA ALA A 128 -44.65 6.35 15.52
C ALA A 128 -46.10 6.88 15.61
N PRO A 129 -46.72 7.50 14.59
CA PRO A 129 -46.24 7.86 13.25
C PRO A 129 -46.53 9.35 12.91
N THR A 130 -46.07 9.87 11.76
CA THR A 130 -46.90 10.60 10.78
C THR A 130 -46.04 11.25 9.69
N ALA A 131 -46.66 11.29 8.51
CA ALA A 131 -46.13 11.70 7.25
C ALA A 131 -45.61 13.14 7.22
N SER A 132 -44.57 13.36 6.41
CA SER A 132 -44.39 14.58 5.61
C SER A 132 -43.35 14.28 4.52
N ALA A 133 -43.81 13.72 3.41
CA ALA A 133 -43.45 14.33 2.13
C ALA A 133 -44.37 15.55 1.98
N PRO A 134 -43.86 16.69 1.50
CA PRO A 134 -43.84 16.84 0.07
C PRO A 134 -42.50 17.32 -0.48
N ALA A 135 -42.31 16.94 -1.74
CA ALA A 135 -41.24 17.35 -2.64
C ALA A 135 -41.16 18.87 -2.82
N SER A 136 -39.97 19.35 -3.14
CA SER A 136 -39.74 20.20 -4.33
C SER A 136 -38.24 20.32 -4.61
N VAL A 137 -37.79 19.75 -5.74
CA VAL A 137 -37.33 20.47 -6.94
C VAL A 137 -35.94 21.12 -6.70
N GLY A 138 -34.85 20.57 -7.23
CA GLY A 138 -34.60 20.61 -8.68
C GLY A 138 -34.09 19.32 -9.31
N SER A 139 -34.96 18.69 -10.10
CA SER A 139 -34.55 18.15 -11.40
C SER A 139 -33.95 19.30 -12.20
N GLY A 140 -32.65 19.23 -12.45
CA GLY A 140 -31.87 20.31 -13.04
C GLY A 140 -30.50 20.51 -12.40
N ALA A 141 -30.12 19.68 -11.41
CA ALA A 141 -28.72 19.54 -11.03
C ALA A 141 -27.96 19.21 -12.31
N ALA A 142 -27.01 20.08 -12.67
CA ALA A 142 -26.27 20.02 -13.91
C ALA A 142 -25.81 18.59 -14.18
N PRO A 143 -25.64 18.16 -15.45
CA PRO A 143 -25.00 16.87 -15.75
C PRO A 143 -23.71 16.69 -14.94
N ASP A 144 -23.05 17.80 -14.60
CA ASP A 144 -21.90 17.93 -13.70
C ASP A 144 -22.11 17.42 -12.27
N GLU A 145 -23.27 17.63 -11.63
CA GLU A 145 -23.50 17.19 -10.24
C GLU A 145 -23.78 15.67 -10.17
N ALA A 146 -24.51 15.14 -11.14
CA ALA A 146 -24.72 13.69 -11.27
C ALA A 146 -23.39 12.98 -11.63
N VAL A 147 -22.58 13.61 -12.47
CA VAL A 147 -21.21 13.21 -12.81
C VAL A 147 -20.32 13.22 -11.57
N ARG A 148 -20.37 14.29 -10.77
CA ARG A 148 -19.61 14.45 -9.53
C ARG A 148 -20.01 13.42 -8.48
N GLN A 149 -21.31 13.16 -8.29
CA GLN A 149 -21.79 12.13 -7.36
C GLN A 149 -21.39 10.71 -7.81
N ALA A 150 -21.47 10.42 -9.11
CA ALA A 150 -21.01 9.14 -9.65
C ALA A 150 -19.51 8.97 -9.44
N LEU A 151 -18.73 10.02 -9.69
CA LEU A 151 -17.28 10.02 -9.49
C LEU A 151 -16.90 9.88 -8.01
N GLU A 152 -17.55 10.63 -7.12
CA GLU A 152 -17.35 10.54 -5.67
C GLU A 152 -17.67 9.15 -5.14
N LYS A 153 -18.73 8.51 -5.66
CA LYS A 153 -19.08 7.14 -5.29
C LYS A 153 -18.03 6.12 -5.71
N VAL A 154 -17.43 6.28 -6.89
CA VAL A 154 -16.28 5.47 -7.33
C VAL A 154 -15.07 5.79 -6.45
N ALA A 155 -14.76 7.07 -6.24
CA ALA A 155 -13.64 7.52 -5.43
C ALA A 155 -13.71 7.03 -3.98
N LEU A 156 -14.89 7.01 -3.36
CA LEU A 156 -15.13 6.47 -2.01
C LEU A 156 -14.74 5.00 -1.90
N ASN A 157 -14.86 4.22 -2.98
CA ASN A 157 -14.49 2.81 -3.00
C ASN A 157 -12.97 2.58 -3.05
N TYR A 158 -12.19 3.57 -3.50
CA TYR A 158 -10.72 3.46 -3.64
C TYR A 158 -9.96 4.32 -2.62
N LEU A 159 -10.37 5.56 -2.44
CA LEU A 159 -9.76 6.55 -1.55
C LEU A 159 -10.39 6.55 -0.15
N GLY A 160 -11.54 5.90 0.03
CA GLY A 160 -12.23 5.85 1.33
C GLY A 160 -12.80 7.22 1.73
N PRO A 161 -12.90 7.54 3.03
CA PRO A 161 -13.63 8.71 3.53
C PRO A 161 -13.04 10.07 3.09
N ILE A 162 -11.79 10.11 2.61
CA ILE A 162 -11.16 11.32 2.06
C ILE A 162 -11.61 11.63 0.62
N ALA A 163 -12.30 10.69 -0.05
CA ALA A 163 -12.72 10.82 -1.44
C ALA A 163 -13.59 12.05 -1.72
N GLY A 164 -14.51 12.40 -0.80
CA GLY A 164 -15.37 13.57 -0.97
C GLY A 164 -14.59 14.89 -0.96
N MET A 165 -13.58 15.00 -0.10
CA MET A 165 -12.69 16.17 -0.07
C MET A 165 -11.80 16.25 -1.30
N LEU A 166 -11.23 15.11 -1.74
CA LEU A 166 -10.39 15.04 -2.95
C LEU A 166 -11.18 15.34 -4.23
N CYS A 167 -12.43 14.87 -4.32
CA CYS A 167 -13.34 15.25 -5.39
C CYS A 167 -13.55 16.77 -5.37
N ASP A 168 -13.92 17.36 -4.23
CA ASP A 168 -14.17 18.80 -4.13
C ASP A 168 -12.94 19.63 -4.53
N GLU A 169 -11.74 19.28 -4.05
CA GLU A 169 -10.50 19.96 -4.42
C GLU A 169 -10.14 19.79 -5.91
N ALA A 170 -10.36 18.61 -6.49
CA ALA A 170 -10.08 18.40 -7.90
C ALA A 170 -11.04 19.16 -8.81
N TRP A 171 -12.32 19.25 -8.43
CA TRP A 171 -13.35 20.02 -9.13
C TRP A 171 -13.15 21.54 -8.96
N ASP A 172 -12.65 21.99 -7.80
CA ASP A 172 -12.29 23.40 -7.55
C ASP A 172 -11.04 23.81 -8.36
N ALA A 173 -10.04 22.92 -8.44
CA ALA A 173 -8.83 23.15 -9.20
C ALA A 173 -9.05 23.09 -10.73
N SER A 174 -9.98 22.27 -11.21
CA SER A 174 -10.28 22.12 -12.64
C SER A 174 -11.69 21.56 -12.87
N SER A 175 -12.46 22.20 -13.75
CA SER A 175 -13.79 21.71 -14.16
C SER A 175 -13.75 20.70 -15.32
N ASP A 176 -12.55 20.33 -15.79
CA ASP A 176 -12.34 19.31 -16.82
C ASP A 176 -12.34 17.92 -16.21
N ILE A 177 -13.34 17.10 -16.55
CA ILE A 177 -13.51 15.74 -16.03
C ILE A 177 -12.24 14.88 -16.18
N GLU A 178 -11.52 15.00 -17.30
CA GLU A 178 -10.27 14.24 -17.52
C GLU A 178 -9.13 14.73 -16.59
N GLN A 179 -9.07 16.03 -16.26
CA GLN A 179 -8.11 16.58 -15.31
C GLN A 179 -8.45 16.17 -13.87
N VAL A 180 -9.74 16.21 -13.52
CA VAL A 180 -10.24 15.72 -12.22
C VAL A 180 -9.89 14.24 -12.03
N LEU A 181 -10.13 13.42 -13.06
CA LEU A 181 -9.77 12.01 -13.04
C LEU A 181 -8.27 11.78 -12.90
N SER A 182 -7.44 12.59 -13.58
CA SER A 182 -5.99 12.51 -13.49
C SER A 182 -5.46 12.93 -12.11
N GLN A 183 -6.02 13.99 -11.53
CA GLN A 183 -5.72 14.45 -10.17
C GLN A 183 -6.10 13.41 -9.13
N LEU A 184 -7.31 12.83 -9.22
CA LEU A 184 -7.72 11.77 -8.30
C LEU A 184 -6.84 10.54 -8.47
N ALA A 185 -6.55 10.12 -9.69
CA ALA A 185 -5.68 9.00 -9.99
C ALA A 185 -4.24 9.20 -9.48
N ALA A 186 -3.72 10.43 -9.50
CA ALA A 186 -2.40 10.77 -8.97
C ALA A 186 -2.33 10.66 -7.43
N ASN A 187 -3.47 10.72 -6.74
CA ASN A 187 -3.57 10.54 -5.30
C ASN A 187 -3.71 9.06 -4.89
N LEU A 188 -3.84 8.13 -5.84
CA LEU A 188 -3.86 6.70 -5.54
C LEU A 188 -2.44 6.15 -5.37
N ALA A 189 -2.28 5.26 -4.38
CA ALA A 189 -0.98 4.73 -3.98
C ALA A 189 -0.32 3.84 -5.06
N THR A 190 -1.10 3.23 -5.95
CA THR A 190 -0.57 2.36 -7.02
C THR A 190 -1.07 2.77 -8.42
N PRO A 191 -0.21 2.64 -9.45
CA PRO A 191 -0.58 2.96 -10.82
C PRO A 191 -1.66 2.01 -11.38
N GLN A 192 -1.79 0.80 -10.82
CA GLN A 192 -2.81 -0.17 -11.23
C GLN A 192 -4.19 0.22 -10.73
N GLU A 193 -4.30 0.71 -9.49
CA GLU A 193 -5.56 1.21 -8.95
C GLU A 193 -5.97 2.53 -9.61
N ALA A 194 -5.01 3.40 -9.92
CA ALA A 194 -5.23 4.62 -10.72
C ALA A 194 -5.87 4.30 -12.08
N GLN A 195 -5.35 3.31 -12.82
CA GLN A 195 -5.93 2.89 -14.10
C GLN A 195 -7.33 2.26 -13.95
N LYS A 196 -7.53 1.46 -12.89
CA LYS A 196 -8.86 0.89 -12.60
C LYS A 196 -9.88 1.96 -12.23
N PHE A 197 -9.50 2.92 -11.39
CA PHE A 197 -10.30 4.06 -11.02
C PHE A 197 -10.70 4.89 -12.25
N MET A 198 -9.74 5.24 -13.12
CA MET A 198 -10.03 5.98 -14.36
C MET A 198 -11.01 5.22 -15.28
N THR A 199 -10.85 3.90 -15.40
CA THR A 199 -11.73 3.06 -16.21
C THR A 199 -13.14 3.00 -15.63
N ASP A 200 -13.26 2.75 -14.32
CA ASP A 200 -14.55 2.63 -13.64
C ASP A 200 -15.28 3.98 -13.59
N ALA A 201 -14.55 5.06 -13.35
CA ALA A 201 -15.09 6.40 -13.41
C ALA A 201 -15.58 6.76 -14.82
N ARG A 202 -14.81 6.45 -15.88
CA ARG A 202 -15.29 6.64 -17.26
C ARG A 202 -16.57 5.85 -17.57
N VAL A 203 -16.68 4.62 -17.07
CA VAL A 203 -17.89 3.80 -17.21
C VAL A 203 -19.06 4.39 -16.43
N ALA A 204 -18.83 4.91 -15.22
CA ALA A 204 -19.84 5.57 -14.41
C ALA A 204 -20.33 6.86 -15.08
N LEU A 205 -19.42 7.67 -15.64
CA LEU A 205 -19.75 8.88 -16.41
C LEU A 205 -20.57 8.55 -17.66
N ALA A 206 -20.22 7.47 -18.37
CA ALA A 206 -20.96 7.01 -19.54
C ALA A 206 -22.38 6.48 -19.23
N LYS A 207 -22.67 6.13 -17.96
CA LYS A 207 -24.02 5.73 -17.51
C LYS A 207 -24.89 6.90 -17.08
N VAL A 208 -24.27 8.04 -16.78
CA VAL A 208 -24.95 9.27 -16.30
C VAL A 208 -25.20 10.27 -17.44
N ARG A 209 -24.45 10.15 -18.53
CA ARG A 209 -24.57 10.96 -19.76
C ARG A 209 -25.57 10.37 -20.73
#